data_AF-A0A7X8GHV5-F1
#
_entry.id   AF-A0A7X8GHV5-F1
#
_cell.length_a   1.000
_cell.length_b   1.000
_cell.length_c   1.000
_cell.angle_alpha   90.00
_cell.angle_beta   90.00
_cell.angle_gamma   90.00
#
_symmetry.space_group_name_H-M   'P 1'
#
loop_
_entity.id
_entity.type
_entity.pdbx_description
1 polymer ?
#
loop_
_entity_poly.entity_id
_entity_poly.type
_entity_poly.pdbx_seq_one_letter_code
_entity_poly.pdbx_strand_id
1 'polypeptide(L)'
;MGFFKDLTQELNKKPWVPFLKKEPVNSAETPAGEVRRDRKPAAFCLEDSPLPCVTVCTPKAGCPCGCEQLRDALEEEIGRAGLQIQVGNLKVGCGGFCEAGPFLGFPHKAFFYLKVRREHVHYIVHETLLKGRILFELLSIDPERTYRTDIYYDKRSGLIATIHEGICMVEVAKYFLDFEENVSCGKCVPCRLGMKRMHESMEKIVTGRGTENDLLQIRELCHAMIAIPHCEFAMTSSRPVLSAVTHFEDEFRAHIEEKRCPAGVCKELMEYQRKQAMRRRKK
;
A
#
# COMPACT_ATOMS: atom_id res chain seq x y z
N MET A 1 -46.18 -13.54 12.65
CA MET A 1 -46.89 -13.17 11.40
C MET A 1 -46.41 -11.79 11.00
N GLY A 2 -45.88 -11.50 9.81
CA GLY A 2 -45.45 -12.36 8.70
C GLY A 2 -44.94 -11.46 7.58
N PHE A 3 -43.65 -11.54 7.21
CA PHE A 3 -43.03 -10.66 6.21
C PHE A 3 -41.95 -11.34 5.35
N PHE A 4 -42.05 -12.67 5.21
CA PHE A 4 -41.24 -13.44 4.26
C PHE A 4 -42.16 -14.34 3.42
N LYS A 5 -42.46 -13.88 2.20
CA LYS A 5 -42.93 -14.71 1.08
C LYS A 5 -42.25 -14.25 -0.21
N ASP A 6 -41.53 -15.19 -0.83
CA ASP A 6 -41.12 -15.22 -2.24
C ASP A 6 -40.32 -14.04 -2.85
N LEU A 7 -39.09 -13.84 -2.38
CA LEU A 7 -38.03 -13.19 -3.18
C LEU A 7 -37.81 -13.90 -4.54
N THR A 8 -38.09 -15.20 -4.58
CA THR A 8 -37.89 -16.09 -5.74
C THR A 8 -38.80 -15.78 -6.92
N GLN A 9 -39.96 -15.12 -6.70
CA GLN A 9 -40.87 -14.75 -7.79
C GLN A 9 -40.49 -13.43 -8.50
N GLU A 10 -39.78 -12.52 -7.84
CA GLU A 10 -39.38 -11.25 -8.46
C GLU A 10 -38.22 -11.41 -9.47
N LEU A 11 -37.29 -12.34 -9.19
CA LEU A 11 -36.13 -12.60 -10.07
C LEU A 11 -36.53 -13.17 -11.45
N ASN A 12 -37.67 -13.85 -11.57
CA ASN A 12 -38.10 -14.52 -12.79
C ASN A 12 -38.95 -13.66 -13.75
N LYS A 13 -39.18 -12.37 -13.46
CA LYS A 13 -40.13 -11.53 -14.24
C LYS A 13 -39.55 -10.30 -14.95
N LYS A 14 -38.21 -10.13 -15.00
CA LYS A 14 -37.58 -9.06 -15.79
C LYS A 14 -36.42 -9.62 -16.64
N PRO A 15 -36.51 -9.62 -17.98
CA PRO A 15 -35.36 -9.95 -18.81
C PRO A 15 -34.29 -8.85 -18.66
N TRP A 16 -33.07 -9.26 -18.34
CA TRP A 16 -31.95 -8.35 -18.17
C TRP A 16 -31.42 -7.91 -19.55
N VAL A 17 -31.63 -6.63 -19.89
CA VAL A 17 -31.25 -6.05 -21.19
C VAL A 17 -29.94 -5.27 -21.06
N PRO A 18 -28.84 -5.66 -21.73
CA PRO A 18 -27.59 -4.92 -21.70
C PRO A 18 -27.59 -3.77 -22.73
N PHE A 19 -27.89 -2.55 -22.28
CA PHE A 19 -27.61 -1.31 -22.99
C PHE A 19 -26.36 -0.63 -22.39
N LEU A 20 -25.42 -0.03 -23.14
CA LEU A 20 -25.42 0.29 -24.57
C LEU A 20 -24.16 -0.24 -25.28
N LYS A 21 -24.35 -0.83 -26.47
CA LYS A 21 -23.37 -0.67 -27.56
C LYS A 21 -23.49 0.76 -28.09
N LYS A 22 -22.38 1.48 -28.29
CA LYS A 22 -22.35 2.65 -29.17
C LYS A 22 -22.11 2.19 -30.60
N GLU A 23 -22.92 2.68 -31.52
CA GLU A 23 -22.72 2.49 -32.96
C GLU A 23 -21.54 3.34 -33.46
N PRO A 24 -20.86 2.92 -34.55
CA PRO A 24 -19.66 3.60 -35.04
C PRO A 24 -20.02 4.84 -35.88
N VAL A 25 -19.30 5.94 -35.65
CA VAL A 25 -19.35 7.13 -36.51
C VAL A 25 -18.22 7.05 -37.53
N ASN A 26 -18.56 6.72 -38.78
CA ASN A 26 -17.80 7.08 -39.97
C ASN A 26 -17.95 8.60 -40.21
N SER A 27 -17.03 9.33 -40.85
CA SER A 27 -15.71 9.01 -41.39
C SER A 27 -15.02 10.32 -41.81
N ALA A 28 -13.71 10.44 -41.62
CA ALA A 28 -12.88 11.39 -42.37
C ALA A 28 -11.52 10.72 -42.61
N GLU A 29 -11.29 10.28 -43.84
CA GLU A 29 -10.09 9.52 -44.21
C GLU A 29 -8.88 10.45 -44.41
N THR A 30 -7.70 9.99 -44.01
CA THR A 30 -6.42 10.49 -44.53
C THR A 30 -5.44 9.31 -44.54
N PRO A 31 -4.59 9.16 -45.56
CA PRO A 31 -4.31 7.85 -46.12
C PRO A 31 -3.19 7.06 -45.43
N ALA A 32 -3.41 5.74 -45.36
CA ALA A 32 -2.42 4.67 -45.49
C ALA A 32 -0.98 4.94 -45.01
N GLY A 33 -0.79 4.94 -43.68
CA GLY A 33 0.43 4.41 -43.08
C GLY A 33 0.17 2.97 -42.64
N GLU A 34 0.90 1.98 -43.16
CA GLU A 34 0.77 0.59 -42.75
C GLU A 34 1.12 0.41 -41.26
N VAL A 35 0.10 0.36 -40.41
CA VAL A 35 0.30 -0.02 -39.01
C VAL A 35 0.68 -1.51 -38.99
N ARG A 36 1.98 -1.79 -38.82
CA ARG A 36 2.51 -3.13 -38.54
C ARG A 36 1.75 -3.76 -37.36
N ARG A 37 0.75 -4.58 -37.66
CA ARG A 37 0.00 -5.40 -36.69
C ARG A 37 0.82 -6.63 -36.28
N ASP A 38 2.04 -6.40 -35.81
CA ASP A 38 2.91 -7.45 -35.27
C ASP A 38 3.81 -6.90 -34.15
N ARG A 39 3.17 -6.65 -33.01
CA ARG A 39 3.82 -6.83 -31.70
C ARG A 39 2.88 -7.66 -30.85
N LYS A 40 3.25 -8.93 -30.62
CA LYS A 40 2.72 -9.69 -29.49
C LYS A 40 2.86 -8.79 -28.25
N PRO A 41 1.80 -8.59 -27.44
CA PRO A 41 1.94 -7.80 -26.23
C PRO A 41 3.05 -8.41 -25.37
N ALA A 42 4.04 -7.60 -24.99
CA ALA A 42 5.14 -8.07 -24.16
C ALA A 42 4.54 -8.61 -22.85
N ALA A 43 4.63 -9.92 -22.64
CA ALA A 43 3.93 -10.57 -21.55
C ALA A 43 4.47 -10.05 -20.20
N PHE A 44 3.70 -9.13 -19.61
CA PHE A 44 3.45 -9.14 -18.17
C PHE A 44 3.06 -10.57 -17.81
N CYS A 45 3.57 -11.07 -16.67
CA CYS A 45 3.38 -12.44 -16.17
C CYS A 45 2.12 -13.10 -16.73
N LEU A 46 2.27 -14.17 -17.52
CA LEU A 46 1.18 -14.77 -18.30
C LEU A 46 -0.06 -14.90 -17.41
N GLU A 47 -1.11 -14.11 -17.68
CA GLU A 47 -2.21 -13.89 -16.74
C GLU A 47 -2.99 -15.20 -16.46
N ASP A 48 -2.88 -16.18 -17.36
CA ASP A 48 -3.44 -17.54 -17.28
C ASP A 48 -2.43 -18.63 -16.83
N SER A 49 -1.20 -18.27 -16.45
CA SER A 49 -0.18 -19.24 -16.01
C SER A 49 -0.35 -19.61 -14.54
N PRO A 50 -0.35 -20.91 -14.18
CA PRO A 50 -0.41 -21.35 -12.78
C PRO A 50 0.92 -21.19 -12.03
N LEU A 51 2.00 -20.77 -12.72
CA LEU A 51 3.33 -20.65 -12.13
C LEU A 51 3.51 -19.29 -11.43
N PRO A 52 4.10 -19.25 -10.21
CA PRO A 52 4.48 -17.98 -9.59
C PRO A 52 5.40 -17.17 -10.51
N CYS A 53 5.18 -15.85 -10.55
CA CYS A 53 5.96 -14.97 -11.42
C CYS A 53 6.72 -13.89 -10.63
N VAL A 54 7.93 -13.56 -11.11
CA VAL A 54 8.71 -12.36 -10.76
C VAL A 54 8.85 -11.48 -12.00
N THR A 55 8.91 -10.17 -11.85
CA THR A 55 8.99 -9.23 -13.00
C THR A 55 10.31 -8.48 -13.03
N VAL A 56 11.02 -8.54 -14.15
CA VAL A 56 12.19 -7.70 -14.41
C VAL A 56 11.78 -6.52 -15.29
N CYS A 57 12.47 -5.39 -15.19
CA CYS A 57 12.34 -4.27 -16.13
C CYS A 57 12.31 -4.75 -17.59
N THR A 58 11.43 -4.14 -18.39
CA THR A 58 11.39 -4.36 -19.83
C THR A 58 12.50 -3.51 -20.49
N PRO A 59 13.51 -4.11 -21.15
CA PRO A 59 14.56 -3.35 -21.80
C PRO A 59 13.99 -2.48 -22.93
N LYS A 60 14.47 -1.23 -23.00
CA LYS A 60 14.47 -0.45 -24.25
C LYS A 60 15.83 -0.68 -24.92
N ALA A 61 15.87 -0.61 -26.25
CA ALA A 61 17.12 -0.72 -27.01
C ALA A 61 18.16 0.27 -26.46
N GLY A 62 19.32 -0.25 -26.03
CA GLY A 62 20.38 0.55 -25.40
C GLY A 62 20.17 0.88 -23.92
N CYS A 63 19.41 0.11 -23.13
CA CYS A 63 19.32 0.35 -21.68
C CYS A 63 20.67 0.13 -20.98
N PRO A 64 21.26 1.14 -20.31
CA PRO A 64 22.49 0.96 -19.52
C PRO A 64 22.23 0.23 -18.19
N CYS A 65 20.98 -0.10 -17.90
CA CYS A 65 20.47 -0.54 -16.61
C CYS A 65 20.79 -2.00 -16.22
N GLY A 66 21.44 -2.79 -17.10
CA GLY A 66 21.79 -4.19 -16.80
C GLY A 66 20.61 -5.18 -16.69
N CYS A 67 19.40 -4.78 -17.11
CA CYS A 67 18.20 -5.58 -16.86
C CYS A 67 18.09 -6.88 -17.68
N GLU A 68 18.74 -6.96 -18.85
CA GLU A 68 18.85 -8.18 -19.65
C GLU A 68 19.76 -9.19 -18.93
N GLN A 69 20.95 -8.75 -18.52
CA GLN A 69 21.93 -9.56 -17.80
C GLN A 69 21.38 -10.06 -16.44
N LEU A 70 20.52 -9.27 -15.80
CA LEU A 70 19.79 -9.69 -14.59
C LEU A 70 18.75 -10.78 -14.89
N ARG A 71 17.98 -10.64 -15.97
CA ARG A 71 17.00 -11.65 -16.38
C ARG A 71 17.68 -12.98 -16.69
N ASP A 72 18.71 -12.96 -17.53
CA ASP A 72 19.42 -14.18 -17.94
C ASP A 72 19.96 -14.94 -16.72
N ALA A 73 20.54 -14.21 -15.76
CA ALA A 73 21.06 -14.79 -14.52
C ALA A 73 19.93 -15.33 -13.61
N LEU A 74 18.79 -14.64 -13.52
CA LEU A 74 17.62 -15.13 -12.77
C LEU A 74 17.04 -16.40 -13.39
N GLU A 75 16.86 -16.45 -14.70
CA GLU A 75 16.36 -17.63 -15.41
C GLU A 75 17.33 -18.82 -15.26
N GLU A 76 18.65 -18.58 -15.34
CA GLU A 76 19.70 -19.58 -15.09
C GLU A 76 19.66 -20.14 -13.66
N GLU A 77 19.64 -19.30 -12.63
CA GLU A 77 19.66 -19.76 -11.22
C GLU A 77 18.31 -20.35 -10.77
N ILE A 78 17.18 -19.85 -11.27
CA ILE A 78 15.85 -20.46 -11.05
C ILE A 78 15.83 -21.88 -11.65
N GLY A 79 16.38 -22.05 -12.86
CA GLY A 79 16.54 -23.35 -13.50
C GLY A 79 17.43 -24.31 -12.71
N ARG A 80 18.60 -23.84 -12.24
CA ARG A 80 19.52 -24.63 -11.38
C ARG A 80 18.87 -25.04 -10.06
N ALA A 81 18.05 -24.17 -9.46
CA ALA A 81 17.30 -24.45 -8.24
C ALA A 81 16.07 -25.36 -8.46
N GLY A 82 15.76 -25.76 -9.70
CA GLY A 82 14.59 -26.58 -10.04
C GLY A 82 13.24 -25.87 -9.87
N LEU A 83 13.25 -24.55 -9.76
CA LEU A 83 12.06 -23.75 -9.44
C LEU A 83 11.20 -23.51 -10.67
N GLN A 84 9.90 -23.81 -10.57
CA GLN A 84 8.91 -23.54 -11.60
C GLN A 84 8.37 -22.10 -11.46
N ILE A 85 9.24 -21.11 -11.68
CA ILE A 85 8.94 -19.68 -11.51
C ILE A 85 9.18 -18.96 -12.84
N GLN A 86 8.20 -18.16 -13.28
CA GLN A 86 8.31 -17.38 -14.52
C GLN A 86 9.00 -16.03 -14.27
N VAL A 87 9.89 -15.62 -15.19
CA VAL A 87 10.42 -14.25 -15.25
C VAL A 87 9.66 -13.42 -16.29
N GLY A 88 8.74 -12.58 -15.81
CA GLY A 88 7.86 -11.73 -16.62
C GLY A 88 8.42 -10.34 -16.91
N ASN A 89 7.77 -9.62 -17.83
CA ASN A 89 8.07 -8.21 -18.10
C ASN A 89 7.33 -7.28 -17.12
N LEU A 90 7.99 -6.21 -16.67
CA LEU A 90 7.33 -5.17 -15.88
C LEU A 90 6.46 -4.27 -16.77
N LYS A 91 5.19 -4.07 -16.36
CA LYS A 91 4.15 -3.34 -17.11
C LYS A 91 4.33 -1.81 -17.15
N VAL A 92 5.07 -1.24 -16.19
CA VAL A 92 5.36 0.20 -16.18
C VAL A 92 6.51 0.54 -17.12
N GLY A 93 6.35 1.62 -17.89
CA GLY A 93 7.41 2.14 -18.75
C GLY A 93 8.59 2.70 -17.95
N CYS A 94 9.78 2.66 -18.53
CA CYS A 94 10.97 3.25 -17.91
C CYS A 94 10.77 4.76 -17.64
N GLY A 95 10.83 5.15 -16.35
CA GLY A 95 10.65 6.52 -15.86
C GLY A 95 11.92 7.39 -15.87
N GLY A 96 13.03 6.91 -16.42
CA GLY A 96 14.26 7.70 -16.61
C GLY A 96 15.28 7.68 -15.46
N PHE A 97 14.89 7.31 -14.24
CA PHE A 97 15.74 7.33 -13.03
C PHE A 97 16.75 6.15 -12.90
N CYS A 98 17.37 5.71 -14.00
CA CYS A 98 18.16 4.46 -14.04
C CYS A 98 19.58 4.52 -13.43
N GLU A 99 19.93 5.55 -12.67
CA GLU A 99 21.14 5.55 -11.82
C GLU A 99 21.04 4.52 -10.68
N ALA A 100 19.82 4.07 -10.35
CA ALA A 100 19.53 3.06 -9.33
C ALA A 100 19.43 1.61 -9.87
N GLY A 101 19.99 1.32 -11.05
CA GLY A 101 20.02 -0.04 -11.61
C GLY A 101 18.65 -0.63 -11.95
N PRO A 102 18.56 -1.96 -12.15
CA PRO A 102 17.33 -2.62 -12.58
C PRO A 102 16.43 -2.96 -11.38
N PHE A 103 15.12 -3.03 -11.64
CA PHE A 103 14.09 -3.35 -10.67
C PHE A 103 13.65 -4.82 -10.84
N LEU A 104 13.43 -5.49 -9.71
CA LEU A 104 12.84 -6.83 -9.65
C LEU A 104 11.56 -6.80 -8.80
N GLY A 105 10.40 -6.96 -9.43
CA GLY A 105 9.10 -6.99 -8.75
C GLY A 105 8.65 -8.41 -8.39
N PHE A 106 7.88 -8.52 -7.31
CA PHE A 106 7.24 -9.75 -6.86
C PHE A 106 5.72 -9.53 -6.80
N PRO A 107 5.00 -9.58 -7.95
CA PRO A 107 3.59 -9.16 -8.03
C PRO A 107 2.68 -9.83 -7.00
N HIS A 108 2.83 -11.13 -6.78
CA HIS A 108 2.04 -11.90 -5.80
C HIS A 108 2.34 -11.57 -4.33
N LYS A 109 3.46 -10.87 -4.04
CA LYS A 109 3.88 -10.46 -2.69
C LYS A 109 3.88 -8.92 -2.51
N ALA A 110 3.46 -8.16 -3.53
CA ALA A 110 3.32 -6.70 -3.51
C ALA A 110 4.57 -5.89 -3.10
N PHE A 111 5.79 -6.41 -3.31
CA PHE A 111 7.04 -5.66 -3.11
C PHE A 111 7.98 -5.74 -4.31
N PHE A 112 9.03 -4.92 -4.30
CA PHE A 112 10.06 -4.89 -5.33
C PHE A 112 11.45 -4.58 -4.75
N TYR A 113 12.48 -5.10 -5.41
CA TYR A 113 13.88 -4.80 -5.17
C TYR A 113 14.42 -3.77 -6.18
N LEU A 114 15.32 -2.91 -5.69
CA LEU A 114 16.09 -1.90 -6.42
C LEU A 114 17.55 -2.32 -6.54
N LYS A 115 18.30 -1.67 -7.45
CA LYS A 115 19.77 -1.80 -7.55
C LYS A 115 20.25 -3.25 -7.65
N VAL A 116 19.43 -4.13 -8.22
CA VAL A 116 19.69 -5.58 -8.24
C VAL A 116 20.81 -5.88 -9.25
N ARG A 117 21.90 -6.48 -8.77
CA ARG A 117 23.05 -6.87 -9.57
C ARG A 117 23.07 -8.39 -9.77
N ARG A 118 23.85 -8.87 -10.74
CA ARG A 118 24.03 -10.32 -10.99
C ARG A 118 24.48 -11.07 -9.74
N GLU A 119 25.33 -10.46 -8.92
CA GLU A 119 25.80 -11.00 -7.62
C GLU A 119 24.66 -11.32 -6.64
N HIS A 120 23.56 -10.54 -6.69
CA HIS A 120 22.43 -10.69 -5.78
C HIS A 120 21.50 -11.84 -6.15
N VAL A 121 21.55 -12.33 -7.40
CA VAL A 121 20.62 -13.31 -7.94
C VAL A 121 20.61 -14.61 -7.12
N HIS A 122 21.79 -15.14 -6.79
CA HIS A 122 21.92 -16.33 -5.97
C HIS A 122 21.19 -16.19 -4.63
N TYR A 123 21.39 -15.07 -3.94
CA TYR A 123 20.69 -14.77 -2.69
C TYR A 123 19.18 -14.59 -2.90
N ILE A 124 18.75 -13.90 -3.96
CA ILE A 124 17.32 -13.72 -4.26
C ILE A 124 16.63 -15.08 -4.46
N VAL A 125 17.25 -16.00 -5.20
CA VAL A 125 16.72 -17.35 -5.42
C VAL A 125 16.72 -18.16 -4.12
N HIS A 126 17.87 -18.25 -3.42
CA HIS A 126 17.99 -19.13 -2.25
C HIS A 126 17.37 -18.58 -0.96
N GLU A 127 17.22 -17.27 -0.82
CA GLU A 127 16.64 -16.62 0.35
C GLU A 127 15.19 -16.21 0.10
N THR A 128 14.91 -15.45 -0.97
CA THR A 128 13.59 -14.85 -1.19
C THR A 128 12.60 -15.79 -1.90
N LEU A 129 13.06 -16.57 -2.88
CA LEU A 129 12.20 -17.53 -3.60
C LEU A 129 12.06 -18.84 -2.84
N LEU A 130 13.16 -19.47 -2.38
CA LEU A 130 13.11 -20.74 -1.65
C LEU A 130 12.65 -20.60 -0.19
N LYS A 131 13.25 -19.69 0.59
CA LYS A 131 13.03 -19.60 2.05
C LYS A 131 12.04 -18.50 2.45
N GLY A 132 11.60 -17.66 1.51
CA GLY A 132 10.72 -16.52 1.77
C GLY A 132 11.35 -15.35 2.54
N ARG A 133 12.67 -15.34 2.76
CA ARG A 133 13.38 -14.29 3.51
C ARG A 133 13.64 -13.06 2.62
N ILE A 134 13.40 -11.87 3.17
CA ILE A 134 13.54 -10.60 2.44
C ILE A 134 14.97 -10.07 2.59
N LEU A 135 15.62 -9.75 1.46
CA LEU A 135 16.90 -9.07 1.42
C LEU A 135 16.69 -7.56 1.60
N PHE A 136 16.76 -7.08 2.84
CA PHE A 136 16.44 -5.68 3.19
C PHE A 136 17.31 -4.65 2.47
N GLU A 137 18.61 -4.91 2.23
CA GLU A 137 19.50 -4.01 1.47
C GLU A 137 19.04 -3.73 0.03
N LEU A 138 18.26 -4.64 -0.56
CA LEU A 138 17.76 -4.52 -1.93
C LEU A 138 16.34 -3.96 -1.98
N LEU A 139 15.66 -3.85 -0.84
CA LEU A 139 14.28 -3.39 -0.77
C LEU A 139 14.21 -1.89 -1.11
N SER A 140 13.10 -1.46 -1.70
CA SER A 140 12.83 -0.03 -1.98
C SER A 140 12.47 0.77 -0.72
N ILE A 141 13.21 0.55 0.37
CA ILE A 141 13.01 1.12 1.69
C ILE A 141 14.38 1.61 2.15
N ASP A 142 14.50 2.92 2.30
CA ASP A 142 15.72 3.61 2.69
C ASP A 142 16.14 3.20 4.11
N PRO A 143 17.35 2.62 4.33
CA PRO A 143 17.77 2.14 5.64
C PRO A 143 18.13 3.27 6.64
N GLU A 144 18.43 4.49 6.17
CA GLU A 144 18.61 5.65 7.07
C GLU A 144 17.28 6.31 7.43
N ARG A 145 16.23 6.07 6.64
CA ARG A 145 14.88 6.55 6.90
C ARG A 145 14.13 5.51 7.73
N THR A 146 13.95 5.78 9.02
CA THR A 146 13.41 4.79 9.96
C THR A 146 11.95 4.45 9.68
N TYR A 147 11.71 3.51 8.78
CA TYR A 147 10.47 2.74 8.72
C TYR A 147 10.49 1.76 9.89
N ARG A 148 10.25 2.29 11.10
CA ARG A 148 9.94 1.50 12.28
C ARG A 148 8.60 0.79 12.01
N THR A 149 8.66 -0.36 11.36
CA THR A 149 7.68 -1.39 11.66
C THR A 149 7.68 -1.61 13.16
N ASP A 150 6.50 -1.78 13.74
CA ASP A 150 6.17 -3.07 14.34
C ASP A 150 4.63 -3.18 14.68
N ILE A 151 4.11 -4.31 15.24
CA ILE A 151 2.74 -4.93 15.03
C ILE A 151 1.66 -4.10 14.29
N TYR A 152 1.53 -4.43 13.00
CA TYR A 152 0.24 -4.58 12.31
C TYR A 152 0.10 -6.06 11.89
N TYR A 153 -1.07 -6.67 12.11
CA TYR A 153 -1.36 -8.05 11.67
C TYR A 153 -2.44 -8.04 10.59
N ASP A 154 -2.08 -8.41 9.36
CA ASP A 154 -3.07 -8.70 8.32
C ASP A 154 -3.23 -10.21 8.13
N LYS A 155 -4.38 -10.71 8.59
CA LYS A 155 -4.80 -12.11 8.45
C LYS A 155 -4.89 -12.57 6.99
N ARG A 156 -5.04 -11.67 6.01
CA ARG A 156 -5.21 -12.02 4.59
C ARG A 156 -3.88 -12.24 3.87
N SER A 157 -2.85 -11.43 4.13
CA SER A 157 -1.49 -11.58 3.59
C SER A 157 -0.55 -12.40 4.48
N GLY A 158 -0.87 -12.56 5.77
CA GLY A 158 0.01 -13.17 6.75
C GLY A 158 1.10 -12.23 7.28
N LEU A 159 1.03 -10.93 6.96
CA LEU A 159 1.97 -9.93 7.45
C LEU A 159 1.84 -9.75 8.98
N ILE A 160 2.98 -9.78 9.66
CA ILE A 160 3.15 -9.50 11.09
C ILE A 160 4.32 -8.52 11.23
N ALA A 161 4.21 -7.57 12.15
CA ALA A 161 5.31 -6.76 12.68
C ALA A 161 5.34 -6.91 14.25
N THR A 162 6.31 -6.43 15.08
CA THR A 162 6.51 -6.82 16.53
C THR A 162 6.72 -5.72 17.65
N ILE A 163 5.70 -4.93 18.08
CA ILE A 163 5.92 -3.50 18.45
C ILE A 163 6.74 -3.16 19.69
N HIS A 164 7.66 -2.20 19.48
CA HIS A 164 8.48 -1.64 20.54
C HIS A 164 7.75 -0.51 21.26
N GLU A 165 7.61 -0.67 22.57
CA GLU A 165 6.91 0.22 23.52
C GLU A 165 7.41 1.68 23.51
N GLY A 166 8.64 1.92 23.02
CA GLY A 166 9.20 3.25 22.77
C GLY A 166 8.73 3.95 21.48
N ILE A 167 7.57 3.55 20.91
CA ILE A 167 6.94 4.14 19.74
C ILE A 167 5.55 4.65 20.14
N CYS A 168 5.16 5.82 19.66
CA CYS A 168 3.81 6.36 19.89
C CYS A 168 2.82 5.77 18.89
N MET A 169 1.79 5.08 19.38
CA MET A 169 0.75 4.49 18.54
C MET A 169 -0.15 5.54 17.88
N VAL A 170 -0.29 6.73 18.48
CA VAL A 170 -1.00 7.87 17.87
C VAL A 170 -0.28 8.36 16.60
N GLU A 171 1.05 8.49 16.65
CA GLU A 171 1.87 8.92 15.51
C GLU A 171 1.90 7.83 14.42
N VAL A 172 1.94 6.55 14.80
CA VAL A 172 1.85 5.41 13.86
C VAL A 172 0.50 5.42 13.13
N ALA A 173 -0.61 5.58 13.84
CA ALA A 173 -1.94 5.64 13.24
C ALA A 173 -2.09 6.84 12.29
N LYS A 174 -1.54 8.00 12.66
CA LYS A 174 -1.46 9.18 11.78
C LYS A 174 -0.63 8.91 10.52
N TYR A 175 0.55 8.30 10.67
CA TYR A 175 1.46 8.01 9.56
C TYR A 175 0.82 7.10 8.50
N PHE A 176 0.09 6.06 8.93
CA PHE A 176 -0.69 5.24 7.98
C PHE A 176 -1.77 6.06 7.26
N LEU A 177 -2.53 6.90 7.99
CA LEU A 177 -3.56 7.75 7.39
C LEU A 177 -3.03 8.73 6.34
N ASP A 178 -1.87 9.35 6.57
CA ASP A 178 -1.24 10.27 5.61
C ASP A 178 -0.85 9.53 4.31
N PHE A 179 -0.25 8.35 4.42
CA PHE A 179 0.05 7.52 3.25
C PHE A 179 -1.23 7.13 2.49
N GLU A 180 -2.25 6.66 3.20
CA GLU A 180 -3.47 6.15 2.58
C GLU A 180 -4.36 7.25 1.99
N GLU A 181 -4.41 8.46 2.59
CA GLU A 181 -5.13 9.60 2.03
C GLU A 181 -4.64 9.92 0.61
N ASN A 182 -3.32 9.82 0.39
CA ASN A 182 -2.67 10.05 -0.90
C ASN A 182 -2.85 8.91 -1.93
N VAL A 183 -3.27 7.71 -1.50
CA VAL A 183 -3.54 6.54 -2.38
C VAL A 183 -5.04 6.42 -2.72
N SER A 184 -5.91 7.07 -1.94
CA SER A 184 -7.36 7.08 -2.10
C SER A 184 -7.81 7.54 -3.50
N CYS A 185 -8.59 6.70 -4.19
CA CYS A 185 -9.19 7.08 -5.48
C CYS A 185 -10.34 8.11 -5.35
N GLY A 186 -10.71 8.50 -4.13
CA GLY A 186 -11.71 9.54 -3.85
C GLY A 186 -13.15 9.25 -4.33
N LYS A 187 -13.45 8.04 -4.79
CA LYS A 187 -14.74 7.73 -5.44
C LYS A 187 -15.95 7.77 -4.49
N CYS A 188 -15.81 7.25 -3.27
CA CYS A 188 -16.90 7.24 -2.29
C CYS A 188 -16.69 8.28 -1.18
N VAL A 189 -17.80 8.87 -0.72
CA VAL A 189 -17.82 9.93 0.29
C VAL A 189 -17.13 9.54 1.60
N PRO A 190 -17.40 8.38 2.24
CA PRO A 190 -16.72 8.01 3.49
C PRO A 190 -15.20 7.89 3.30
N CYS A 191 -14.72 7.37 2.18
CA CYS A 191 -13.28 7.30 1.89
C CYS A 191 -12.68 8.70 1.63
N ARG A 192 -13.27 9.50 0.72
CA ARG A 192 -12.70 10.79 0.31
C ARG A 192 -12.70 11.84 1.42
N LEU A 193 -13.77 11.89 2.21
CA LEU A 193 -13.89 12.88 3.29
C LEU A 193 -13.48 12.31 4.64
N GLY A 194 -13.79 11.04 4.93
CA GLY A 194 -13.47 10.43 6.23
C GLY A 194 -11.98 10.32 6.49
N MET A 195 -11.18 9.91 5.49
CA MET A 195 -9.71 9.84 5.63
C MET A 195 -9.13 11.19 5.98
N LYS A 196 -9.46 12.22 5.19
CA LYS A 196 -9.02 13.59 5.43
C LYS A 196 -9.45 14.11 6.81
N ARG A 197 -10.69 13.85 7.23
CA ARG A 197 -11.17 14.27 8.56
C ARG A 197 -10.48 13.52 9.71
N MET A 198 -10.19 12.22 9.55
CA MET A 198 -9.40 11.47 10.53
C MET A 198 -7.97 12.00 10.62
N HIS A 199 -7.33 12.27 9.47
CA HIS A 199 -5.98 12.82 9.42
C HIS A 199 -5.91 14.23 10.04
N GLU A 200 -6.85 15.12 9.71
CA GLU A 200 -7.01 16.43 10.36
C GLU A 200 -7.18 16.32 11.89
N SER A 201 -7.94 15.33 12.38
CA SER A 201 -8.13 15.08 13.82
C SER A 201 -6.86 14.52 14.49
N MET A 202 -6.18 13.56 13.85
CA MET A 202 -4.91 13.00 14.32
C MET A 202 -3.81 14.08 14.42
N GLU A 203 -3.69 14.93 13.40
CA GLU A 203 -2.73 16.04 13.37
C GLU A 203 -2.92 17.00 14.55
N LYS A 204 -4.17 17.29 14.96
CA LYS A 204 -4.43 18.07 16.19
C LYS A 204 -3.93 17.32 17.43
N ILE A 205 -4.19 16.03 17.56
CA ILE A 205 -3.81 15.23 18.73
C ILE A 205 -2.28 15.21 18.90
N VAL A 206 -1.53 14.87 17.85
CA VAL A 206 -0.05 14.83 17.92
C VAL A 206 0.60 16.20 18.12
N THR A 207 -0.08 17.29 17.72
CA THR A 207 0.36 18.67 17.96
C THR A 207 -0.16 19.30 19.26
N GLY A 208 -0.84 18.55 20.14
CA GLY A 208 -1.35 19.04 21.43
C GLY A 208 -2.54 20.01 21.37
N ARG A 209 -3.24 19.99 20.23
CA ARG A 209 -4.46 20.75 19.93
C ARG A 209 -5.72 19.86 19.89
N GLY A 210 -5.55 18.54 20.05
CA GLY A 210 -6.65 17.57 20.02
C GLY A 210 -7.59 17.70 21.22
N THR A 211 -8.81 17.22 21.03
CA THR A 211 -9.88 17.20 22.03
C THR A 211 -10.53 15.82 22.08
N GLU A 212 -11.30 15.52 23.12
CA GLU A 212 -12.08 14.27 23.19
C GLU A 212 -13.04 14.13 22.00
N ASN A 213 -13.56 15.25 21.48
CA ASN A 213 -14.39 15.26 20.28
C ASN A 213 -13.62 14.82 19.03
N ASP A 214 -12.33 15.11 18.91
CA ASP A 214 -11.49 14.61 17.80
C ASP A 214 -11.30 13.09 17.90
N LEU A 215 -11.13 12.54 19.10
CA LEU A 215 -11.02 11.10 19.34
C LEU A 215 -12.34 10.36 19.02
N LEU A 216 -13.47 10.91 19.46
CA LEU A 216 -14.81 10.41 19.10
C LEU A 216 -15.05 10.47 17.59
N GLN A 217 -14.69 11.58 16.95
CA GLN A 217 -14.83 11.76 15.50
C GLN A 217 -13.99 10.73 14.73
N ILE A 218 -12.76 10.43 15.16
CA ILE A 218 -11.93 9.38 14.54
C ILE A 218 -12.63 8.01 14.64
N ARG A 219 -13.18 7.66 15.81
CA ARG A 219 -13.87 6.37 16.03
C ARG A 219 -15.09 6.22 15.13
N GLU A 220 -15.96 7.24 15.06
CA GLU A 220 -17.15 7.25 14.20
C GLU A 220 -16.79 7.16 12.71
N LEU A 221 -15.77 7.91 12.26
CA LEU A 221 -15.31 7.85 10.87
C LEU A 221 -14.75 6.47 10.50
N CYS A 222 -14.00 5.82 11.41
CA CYS A 222 -13.54 4.46 11.21
C CYS A 222 -14.71 3.48 11.04
N HIS A 223 -15.73 3.55 11.92
CA HIS A 223 -16.91 2.68 11.80
C HIS A 223 -17.68 2.93 10.50
N ALA A 224 -17.89 4.18 10.10
CA ALA A 224 -18.56 4.52 8.83
C ALA A 224 -17.78 4.00 7.60
N MET A 225 -16.46 4.15 7.58
CA MET A 225 -15.61 3.65 6.49
C MET A 225 -15.50 2.13 6.44
N ILE A 226 -15.66 1.44 7.58
CA ILE A 226 -15.72 -0.03 7.63
C ILE A 226 -17.10 -0.54 7.18
N ALA A 227 -18.19 0.13 7.56
CA ALA A 227 -19.55 -0.36 7.34
C ALA A 227 -20.08 -0.16 5.91
N ILE A 228 -19.80 1.00 5.29
CA ILE A 228 -20.41 1.39 4.00
C ILE A 228 -19.43 1.91 2.93
N PRO A 229 -18.28 1.25 2.68
CA PRO A 229 -17.37 1.66 1.61
C PRO A 229 -17.83 1.18 0.22
N HIS A 230 -17.34 1.82 -0.84
CA HIS A 230 -17.55 1.35 -2.23
C HIS A 230 -16.55 0.26 -2.65
N CYS A 231 -15.43 0.11 -1.95
CA CYS A 231 -14.40 -0.90 -2.20
C CYS A 231 -13.65 -1.23 -0.90
N GLU A 232 -12.86 -2.31 -0.90
CA GLU A 232 -12.18 -2.79 0.31
C GLU A 232 -11.14 -1.81 0.89
N PHE A 233 -10.64 -0.85 0.09
CA PHE A 233 -9.58 0.09 0.49
C PHE A 233 -9.91 0.86 1.79
N ALA A 234 -11.08 1.49 1.86
CA ALA A 234 -11.47 2.24 3.07
C ALA A 234 -11.62 1.34 4.31
N MET A 235 -12.04 0.08 4.11
CA MET A 235 -12.09 -0.93 5.17
C MET A 235 -10.70 -1.33 5.66
N THR A 236 -9.75 -1.53 4.74
CA THR A 236 -8.37 -1.90 5.09
C THR A 236 -7.65 -0.76 5.80
N SER A 237 -7.90 0.49 5.40
CA SER A 237 -7.28 1.69 5.98
C SER A 237 -7.82 2.08 7.36
N SER A 238 -9.13 1.96 7.59
CA SER A 238 -9.71 2.32 8.88
C SER A 238 -9.46 1.31 10.00
N ARG A 239 -9.15 0.05 9.69
CA ARG A 239 -8.89 -1.01 10.68
C ARG A 239 -7.63 -0.78 11.54
N PRO A 240 -6.43 -0.45 11.00
CA PRO A 240 -5.26 -0.11 11.82
C PRO A 240 -5.55 1.05 12.77
N VAL A 241 -6.21 2.10 12.27
CA VAL A 241 -6.56 3.31 13.04
C VAL A 241 -7.51 2.97 14.19
N LEU A 242 -8.59 2.24 13.91
CA LEU A 242 -9.55 1.81 14.94
C LEU A 242 -8.91 0.88 15.97
N SER A 243 -7.99 0.01 15.54
CA SER A 243 -7.21 -0.87 16.41
C SER A 243 -6.33 -0.03 17.37
N ALA A 244 -5.58 0.95 16.85
CA ALA A 244 -4.76 1.84 17.65
C ALA A 244 -5.61 2.62 18.68
N VAL A 245 -6.73 3.22 18.25
CA VAL A 245 -7.68 3.94 19.11
C VAL A 245 -8.32 3.04 20.18
N THR A 246 -8.47 1.75 19.93
CA THR A 246 -9.13 0.81 20.85
C THR A 246 -8.17 0.15 21.83
N HIS A 247 -6.94 -0.16 21.42
CA HIS A 247 -5.96 -0.90 22.22
C HIS A 247 -4.93 -0.01 22.91
N PHE A 248 -4.75 1.24 22.47
CA PHE A 248 -3.81 2.20 23.03
C PHE A 248 -4.51 3.52 23.39
N GLU A 249 -5.79 3.46 23.80
CA GLU A 249 -6.61 4.63 24.13
C GLU A 249 -5.95 5.53 25.21
N ASP A 250 -5.19 4.93 26.12
CA ASP A 250 -4.38 5.60 27.13
C ASP A 250 -3.30 6.52 26.52
N GLU A 251 -2.65 6.11 25.43
CA GLU A 251 -1.75 7.00 24.68
C GLU A 251 -2.53 8.18 24.07
N PHE A 252 -3.68 7.94 23.45
CA PHE A 252 -4.51 9.01 22.88
C PHE A 252 -4.94 10.01 23.97
N ARG A 253 -5.37 9.52 25.14
CA ARG A 253 -5.73 10.35 26.30
C ARG A 253 -4.54 11.14 26.83
N ALA A 254 -3.35 10.55 26.93
CA ALA A 254 -2.14 11.29 27.34
C ALA A 254 -1.80 12.46 26.38
N HIS A 255 -2.03 12.30 25.07
CA HIS A 255 -1.83 13.37 24.09
C HIS A 255 -2.88 14.50 24.21
N ILE A 256 -4.13 14.16 24.53
CA ILE A 256 -5.25 15.11 24.64
C ILE A 256 -5.27 15.83 25.99
N GLU A 257 -5.27 15.06 27.09
CA GLU A 257 -5.52 15.52 28.46
C GLU A 257 -4.24 16.07 29.10
N GLU A 258 -3.16 15.27 29.10
CA GLU A 258 -1.87 15.67 29.71
C GLU A 258 -1.02 16.54 28.79
N LYS A 259 -1.32 16.54 27.48
CA LYS A 259 -0.49 17.11 26.40
C LYS A 259 0.93 16.53 26.43
N ARG A 260 1.03 15.22 26.62
CA ARG A 260 2.28 14.46 26.73
C ARG A 260 2.24 13.27 25.76
N CYS A 261 3.33 13.09 25.01
CA CYS A 261 3.55 11.85 24.27
C CYS A 261 4.28 10.86 25.21
N PRO A 262 3.72 9.68 25.55
CA PRO A 262 4.37 8.72 26.44
C PRO A 262 5.72 8.24 25.90
N ALA A 263 5.79 7.92 24.60
CA ALA A 263 7.03 7.55 23.90
C ALA A 263 7.97 8.74 23.59
N GLY A 264 7.55 9.98 23.85
CA GLY A 264 8.38 11.18 23.67
C GLY A 264 8.76 11.54 22.22
N VAL A 265 8.07 11.00 21.21
CA VAL A 265 8.41 11.19 19.78
C VAL A 265 7.76 12.42 19.14
N CYS A 266 6.55 12.82 19.57
CA CYS A 266 5.84 13.99 19.01
C CYS A 266 6.51 15.30 19.49
N LYS A 267 7.15 16.02 18.56
CA LYS A 267 8.07 17.14 18.86
C LYS A 267 7.38 18.30 19.59
N GLU A 268 6.19 18.65 19.14
CA GLU A 268 5.38 19.77 19.60
C GLU A 268 4.94 19.56 21.06
N LEU A 269 4.53 18.33 21.40
CA LEU A 269 4.21 17.92 22.78
C LEU A 269 5.44 17.94 23.68
N MET A 270 6.59 17.46 23.19
CA MET A 270 7.84 17.50 23.95
C MET A 270 8.31 18.95 24.21
N GLU A 271 8.13 19.85 23.24
CA GLU A 271 8.41 21.27 23.43
C GLU A 271 7.42 21.93 24.41
N TYR A 272 6.13 21.56 24.34
CA TYR A 272 5.11 22.01 25.29
C TYR A 272 5.46 21.61 26.73
N GLN A 273 5.84 20.34 26.96
CA GLN A 273 6.27 19.84 28.27
C GLN A 273 7.55 20.52 28.77
N ARG A 274 8.55 20.75 27.90
CA ARG A 274 9.76 21.53 28.26
C ARG A 274 9.41 22.96 28.69
N LYS A 275 8.51 23.64 27.97
CA LYS A 275 8.03 24.99 28.30
C LYS A 275 7.22 25.01 29.62
N GLN A 276 6.37 24.02 29.86
CA GLN A 276 5.66 23.79 31.14
C GLN A 276 6.66 23.64 32.30
N ALA A 277 7.65 22.75 32.18
CA ALA A 277 8.65 22.50 33.22
C ALA A 277 9.49 23.75 33.55
N MET A 278 9.92 24.50 32.53
CA MET A 278 10.64 25.76 32.73
C MET A 278 9.80 26.83 33.45
N ARG A 279 8.50 26.91 33.17
CA ARG A 279 7.58 27.82 33.89
C ARG A 279 7.38 27.42 35.35
N ARG A 280 7.32 26.12 35.65
CA ARG A 280 7.19 25.60 37.03
C ARG A 280 8.44 25.86 37.87
N ARG A 281 9.64 25.77 37.28
CA ARG A 281 10.92 26.10 37.96
C ARG A 281 11.18 27.60 38.21
N LYS A 282 10.35 28.48 37.66
CA LYS A 282 10.41 29.94 37.86
C LYS A 282 9.35 30.47 38.84
N LYS A 283 8.56 29.58 39.44
CA LYS A 283 7.66 29.86 40.55
C LYS A 283 8.25 29.27 41.83
#